data_AF-A0A7C0YFG2-F1
#
_entry.id   AF-A0A7C0YFG2-F1
#
_cell.length_a   1.000
_cell.length_b   1.000
_cell.length_c   1.000
_cell.angle_alpha   90.00
_cell.angle_beta   90.00
_cell.angle_gamma   90.00
#
_symmetry.space_group_name_H-M   'P 1'
#
loop_
_entity.id
_entity.type
_entity.pdbx_description
1 polymer ?
#
loop_
_entity_poly.entity_id
_entity_poly.type
_entity_poly.pdbx_seq_one_letter_code
_entity_poly.pdbx_strand_id
1 'polypeptide(L)'
;MRLTVPRIRHYLQTFALEKLFIEELGWDRHAASLSVQVDGQAYLLNAFAEKRGVQIFECQPDANGKIPDYATRRKIESKVTKAAYEHLIVFVDAKKTMQVWQWVSRQPGQPAAYREHHYHPHHQSGDPLIQKLESITFTLSEEEGLTLSGVVFRLHDAFDRDRVTKRFYDRFKKEHGTFLDFIQGITEQGDREWYASLMLNRLMFVYFIQRKGFLDGDADYLKKRLKMVQECKGKDNFLTFYRYFLLRLFHEGFAQQPAQRAPELEELLGKIPYLDGGLFELHELEQKHPKIDIPDEAFERLFAFFDQYEWHLDTRPLRNDREINPDVLGYIFEKYINQKQMGAYYTKEDITEYISKNTIIPYLFDTAKKKCAIAFHPDSALWRLLRINPDRYIYPAMRKRVIDENGEIVPLPEEIEKGIKDVGQRGEWNRPADQDYALPTEIWREHVARRQRCLEVREKLLAGEIHQINDLITYNHRFSR
;
A
#
# COMPACT_ATOMS: atom_id res chain seq x y z
N MET A 1 -25.03 -3.66 -17.88
CA MET A 1 -26.34 -3.23 -17.32
C MET A 1 -26.12 -1.95 -16.53
N ARG A 2 -26.96 -0.92 -16.69
CA ARG A 2 -26.88 0.30 -15.87
C ARG A 2 -27.34 -0.04 -14.45
N LEU A 3 -26.46 0.18 -13.47
CA LEU A 3 -26.76 0.10 -12.05
C LEU A 3 -27.99 0.95 -11.75
N THR A 4 -29.02 0.36 -11.15
CA THR A 4 -30.17 1.13 -10.68
C THR A 4 -30.15 1.12 -9.17
N VAL A 5 -29.76 2.25 -8.57
CA VAL A 5 -29.88 2.54 -7.13
C VAL A 5 -31.19 1.98 -6.51
N PRO A 6 -32.35 2.03 -7.19
CA PRO A 6 -33.56 1.33 -6.74
C PRO A 6 -33.42 -0.17 -6.48
N ARG A 7 -32.75 -0.94 -7.35
CA ARG A 7 -32.54 -2.39 -7.17
C ARG A 7 -31.58 -2.70 -6.04
N ILE A 8 -30.47 -1.96 -5.94
CA ILE A 8 -29.53 -2.08 -4.80
C ILE A 8 -30.28 -1.85 -3.49
N ARG A 9 -31.09 -0.78 -3.41
CA ARG A 9 -31.91 -0.48 -2.23
C ARG A 9 -32.90 -1.60 -1.94
N HIS A 10 -33.57 -2.13 -2.95
CA HIS A 10 -34.51 -3.25 -2.78
C HIS A 10 -33.83 -4.50 -2.20
N TYR A 11 -32.65 -4.87 -2.70
CA TYR A 11 -31.92 -6.03 -2.18
C TYR A 11 -31.37 -5.81 -0.77
N LEU A 12 -30.93 -4.59 -0.46
CA LEU A 12 -30.58 -4.22 0.91
C LEU A 12 -31.80 -4.31 1.86
N GLN A 13 -32.97 -3.86 1.44
CA GLN A 13 -34.19 -3.90 2.27
C GLN A 13 -34.73 -5.32 2.48
N THR A 14 -34.55 -6.19 1.50
CA THR A 14 -35.02 -7.59 1.55
C THR A 14 -33.96 -8.57 2.06
N PHE A 15 -32.77 -8.08 2.41
CA PHE A 15 -31.61 -8.90 2.82
C PHE A 15 -31.21 -9.93 1.76
N ALA A 16 -31.42 -9.60 0.48
CA ALA A 16 -31.03 -10.44 -0.64
C ALA A 16 -29.56 -10.18 -1.01
N LEU A 17 -28.64 -10.40 -0.06
CA LEU A 17 -27.22 -10.02 -0.18
C LEU A 17 -26.51 -10.76 -1.32
N GLU A 18 -26.80 -12.05 -1.54
CA GLU A 18 -26.25 -12.79 -2.67
C GLU A 18 -26.63 -12.14 -4.01
N LYS A 19 -27.92 -11.83 -4.20
CA LYS A 19 -28.41 -11.17 -5.43
C LYS A 19 -27.80 -9.79 -5.60
N LEU A 20 -27.67 -9.02 -4.52
CA LEU A 20 -27.00 -7.72 -4.54
C LEU A 20 -25.58 -7.84 -5.11
N PHE A 21 -24.77 -8.75 -4.56
CA PHE A 21 -23.38 -8.88 -4.96
C PHE A 21 -23.21 -9.46 -6.38
N ILE A 22 -23.98 -10.49 -6.73
CA ILE A 22 -23.84 -11.17 -8.02
C ILE A 22 -24.50 -10.37 -9.14
N GLU A 23 -25.74 -9.90 -8.96
CA GLU A 23 -26.52 -9.30 -10.06
C GLU A 23 -26.24 -7.80 -10.24
N GLU A 24 -25.94 -7.07 -9.16
CA GLU A 24 -25.72 -5.62 -9.23
C GLU A 24 -24.26 -5.23 -9.10
N LEU A 25 -23.48 -5.87 -8.22
CA LEU A 25 -22.10 -5.45 -7.95
C LEU A 25 -21.04 -6.16 -8.81
N GLY A 26 -21.42 -7.19 -9.58
CA GLY A 26 -20.50 -7.91 -10.47
C GLY A 26 -19.48 -8.79 -9.73
N TRP A 27 -19.87 -9.34 -8.59
CA TRP A 27 -19.07 -10.32 -7.87
C TRP A 27 -19.35 -11.74 -8.35
N ASP A 28 -18.38 -12.62 -8.14
CA ASP A 28 -18.46 -14.01 -8.56
C ASP A 28 -19.24 -14.80 -7.52
N ARG A 29 -20.08 -15.75 -7.96
CA ARG A 29 -20.79 -16.63 -7.03
C ARG A 29 -19.77 -17.49 -6.30
N HIS A 30 -19.85 -17.49 -4.97
CA HIS A 30 -19.05 -18.34 -4.11
C HIS A 30 -19.95 -18.98 -3.07
N ALA A 31 -19.76 -20.25 -2.75
CA ALA A 31 -20.56 -20.95 -1.76
C ALA A 31 -19.63 -21.71 -0.82
N ALA A 32 -19.42 -21.16 0.36
CA ALA A 32 -18.67 -21.80 1.43
C ALA A 32 -19.30 -21.46 2.78
N SER A 33 -19.13 -22.34 3.76
CA SER A 33 -19.59 -22.09 5.12
C SER A 33 -18.44 -22.25 6.09
N LEU A 34 -18.33 -21.31 7.02
CA LEU A 34 -17.33 -21.28 8.07
C LEU A 34 -18.04 -21.19 9.42
N SER A 35 -17.79 -22.15 10.30
CA SER A 35 -18.28 -22.10 11.68
C SER A 35 -17.18 -21.61 12.61
N VAL A 36 -17.48 -20.57 13.38
CA VAL A 36 -16.55 -19.92 14.30
C VAL A 36 -17.10 -20.00 15.71
N GLN A 37 -16.33 -20.59 16.62
CA GLN A 37 -16.68 -20.62 18.05
C GLN A 37 -16.20 -19.34 18.74
N VAL A 38 -17.05 -18.60 19.44
CA VAL A 38 -16.65 -17.44 20.27
C VAL A 38 -17.38 -17.55 21.61
N ASP A 39 -16.62 -17.50 22.70
CA ASP A 39 -17.13 -17.56 24.09
C ASP A 39 -18.13 -18.72 24.34
N GLY A 40 -17.88 -19.88 23.71
CA GLY A 40 -18.71 -21.09 23.86
C GLY A 40 -19.92 -21.17 22.93
N GLN A 41 -20.14 -20.15 22.08
CA GLN A 41 -21.20 -20.12 21.09
C GLN A 41 -20.67 -20.27 19.66
N ALA A 42 -21.35 -21.09 18.85
CA ALA A 42 -21.06 -21.25 17.43
C ALA A 42 -21.74 -20.14 16.61
N TYR A 43 -20.97 -19.48 15.74
CA TYR A 43 -21.46 -18.56 14.72
C TYR A 43 -21.22 -19.14 13.34
N LEU A 44 -22.27 -19.20 12.52
CA LEU A 44 -22.19 -19.67 11.15
C LEU A 44 -22.03 -18.48 10.21
N LEU A 45 -20.96 -18.49 9.42
CA LEU A 45 -20.72 -17.54 8.35
C LEU A 45 -20.87 -18.24 7.00
N ASN A 46 -21.75 -17.73 6.15
CA ASN A 46 -21.94 -18.23 4.79
C ASN A 46 -21.30 -17.25 3.82
N ALA A 47 -20.23 -17.68 3.14
CA ALA A 47 -19.70 -16.96 2.00
C ALA A 47 -20.65 -17.16 0.82
N PHE A 48 -21.10 -16.05 0.23
CA PHE A 48 -22.06 -16.06 -0.87
C PHE A 48 -21.52 -15.37 -2.14
N ALA A 49 -20.41 -14.63 -2.02
CA ALA A 49 -19.75 -13.97 -3.13
C ALA A 49 -18.24 -13.89 -2.91
N GLU A 50 -17.48 -13.91 -3.99
CA GLU A 50 -16.05 -13.61 -3.97
C GLU A 50 -15.65 -12.70 -5.13
N LYS A 51 -14.50 -12.06 -4.98
CA LYS A 51 -13.82 -11.40 -6.10
C LYS A 51 -12.32 -11.47 -5.93
N ARG A 52 -11.66 -12.20 -6.85
CA ARG A 52 -10.19 -12.35 -6.89
C ARG A 52 -9.58 -12.75 -5.54
N GLY A 53 -10.27 -13.57 -4.74
CA GLY A 53 -9.81 -14.04 -3.43
C GLY A 53 -10.31 -13.23 -2.23
N VAL A 54 -11.00 -12.10 -2.44
CA VAL A 54 -11.76 -11.43 -1.38
C VAL A 54 -13.11 -12.11 -1.23
N GLN A 55 -13.50 -12.47 -0.01
CA GLN A 55 -14.77 -13.17 0.24
C GLN A 55 -15.78 -12.30 1.00
N ILE A 56 -17.06 -12.45 0.66
CA ILE A 56 -18.17 -11.78 1.34
C ILE A 56 -18.96 -12.80 2.13
N PHE A 57 -19.03 -12.60 3.44
CA PHE A 57 -19.73 -13.47 4.37
C PHE A 57 -21.00 -12.82 4.90
N GLU A 58 -22.07 -13.62 5.00
CA GLU A 58 -23.20 -13.33 5.87
C GLU A 58 -23.02 -14.11 7.18
N CYS A 59 -22.93 -13.41 8.31
CA CYS A 59 -22.91 -14.03 9.63
C CYS A 59 -24.34 -14.15 10.16
N GLN A 60 -24.74 -15.39 10.47
CA GLN A 60 -26.03 -15.68 11.08
C GLN A 60 -26.13 -15.09 12.50
N PRO A 61 -27.36 -14.79 12.97
CA PRO A 61 -27.59 -14.24 14.30
C PRO A 61 -27.15 -15.18 15.42
N ASP A 62 -27.03 -14.61 16.62
CA ASP A 62 -26.73 -15.36 17.84
C ASP A 62 -27.90 -16.31 18.24
N ALA A 63 -27.69 -17.11 19.29
CA ALA A 63 -28.71 -18.03 19.82
C ALA A 63 -30.01 -17.34 20.26
N ASN A 64 -29.98 -16.02 20.52
CA ASN A 64 -31.14 -15.20 20.88
C ASN A 64 -31.74 -14.47 19.66
N GLY A 65 -31.25 -14.75 18.44
CA GLY A 65 -31.70 -14.12 17.20
C GLY A 65 -31.20 -12.68 17.02
N LYS A 66 -30.20 -12.23 17.78
CA LYS A 66 -29.64 -10.87 17.72
C LYS A 66 -28.31 -10.83 16.97
N ILE A 67 -27.93 -9.63 16.51
CA ILE A 67 -26.58 -9.37 16.03
C ILE A 67 -25.62 -9.39 17.24
N PRO A 68 -24.50 -10.14 17.18
CA PRO A 68 -23.51 -10.17 18.26
C PRO A 68 -23.00 -8.77 18.59
N ASP A 69 -22.62 -8.49 19.83
CA ASP A 69 -22.07 -7.18 20.20
C ASP A 69 -20.72 -6.87 19.52
N TYR A 70 -20.26 -5.63 19.63
CA TYR A 70 -19.03 -5.18 18.97
C TYR A 70 -17.80 -6.02 19.35
N ALA A 71 -17.64 -6.37 20.62
CA ALA A 71 -16.51 -7.18 21.09
C ALA A 71 -16.55 -8.59 20.49
N THR A 72 -17.73 -9.19 20.43
CA THR A 72 -17.95 -10.51 19.84
C THR A 72 -17.72 -10.48 18.33
N ARG A 73 -18.21 -9.46 17.61
CA ARG A 73 -17.95 -9.29 16.17
C ARG A 73 -16.45 -9.22 15.86
N ARG A 74 -15.67 -8.48 16.65
CA ARG A 74 -14.19 -8.44 16.51
C ARG A 74 -13.54 -9.81 16.70
N LYS A 75 -13.99 -10.60 17.67
CA LYS A 75 -13.50 -11.97 17.87
C LYS A 75 -13.88 -12.90 16.71
N ILE A 76 -15.08 -12.75 16.16
CA ILE A 76 -15.53 -13.49 14.97
C ILE A 76 -14.62 -13.15 13.79
N GLU A 77 -14.46 -11.87 13.48
CA GLU A 77 -13.60 -11.38 12.39
C GLU A 77 -12.16 -11.89 12.49
N SER A 78 -11.57 -11.84 13.69
CA SER A 78 -10.20 -12.32 13.91
C SER A 78 -10.05 -13.81 13.60
N LYS A 79 -11.09 -14.61 13.84
CA LYS A 79 -11.11 -16.02 13.49
C LYS A 79 -11.37 -16.26 12.00
N VAL A 80 -12.24 -15.47 11.38
CA VAL A 80 -12.50 -15.52 9.92
C VAL A 80 -11.23 -15.20 9.14
N THR A 81 -10.44 -14.22 9.61
CA THR A 81 -9.15 -13.83 9.01
C THR A 81 -8.19 -15.01 8.80
N LYS A 82 -8.25 -16.04 9.66
CA LYS A 82 -7.40 -17.23 9.54
C LYS A 82 -7.77 -18.14 8.37
N ALA A 83 -9.04 -18.10 7.96
CA ALA A 83 -9.56 -18.91 6.86
C ALA A 83 -9.65 -18.12 5.54
N ALA A 84 -10.02 -16.84 5.63
CA ALA A 84 -10.08 -15.91 4.52
C ALA A 84 -9.44 -14.59 4.97
N TYR A 85 -8.22 -14.30 4.50
CA TYR A 85 -7.47 -13.11 4.95
C TYR A 85 -8.18 -11.80 4.55
N GLU A 86 -8.62 -11.72 3.29
CA GLU A 86 -9.34 -10.58 2.75
C GLU A 86 -10.84 -10.88 2.70
N HIS A 87 -11.63 -10.13 3.48
CA HIS A 87 -13.07 -10.37 3.56
C HIS A 87 -13.86 -9.15 4.02
N LEU A 88 -15.17 -9.20 3.78
CA LEU A 88 -16.19 -8.32 4.34
C LEU A 88 -17.26 -9.20 5.01
N ILE A 89 -17.65 -8.88 6.25
CA ILE A 89 -18.70 -9.62 6.97
C ILE A 89 -19.93 -8.74 7.12
N VAL A 90 -21.09 -9.28 6.76
CA VAL A 90 -22.40 -8.67 7.00
C VAL A 90 -23.09 -9.47 8.11
N PHE A 91 -23.26 -8.86 9.28
CA PHE A 91 -24.00 -9.44 10.39
C PHE A 91 -25.48 -9.05 10.29
N VAL A 92 -26.37 -10.01 10.49
CA VAL A 92 -27.82 -9.82 10.40
C VAL A 92 -28.52 -10.37 11.65
N ASP A 93 -29.67 -9.78 12.01
CA ASP A 93 -30.53 -10.30 13.06
C ASP A 93 -31.58 -11.27 12.48
N ALA A 94 -32.11 -12.17 13.32
CA ALA A 94 -33.09 -13.16 12.88
C ALA A 94 -34.38 -12.53 12.34
N LYS A 95 -34.73 -11.34 12.83
CA LYS A 95 -35.93 -10.60 12.39
C LYS A 95 -35.70 -9.79 11.12
N LYS A 96 -34.47 -9.76 10.57
CA LYS A 96 -34.11 -8.97 9.39
C LYS A 96 -34.50 -7.49 9.54
N THR A 97 -34.14 -6.90 10.67
CA THR A 97 -34.38 -5.48 10.97
C THR A 97 -33.11 -4.64 10.95
N MET A 98 -31.93 -5.28 10.98
CA MET A 98 -30.63 -4.60 11.06
C MET A 98 -29.55 -5.35 10.30
N GLN A 99 -28.61 -4.61 9.72
CA GLN A 99 -27.38 -5.11 9.11
C GLN A 99 -26.19 -4.35 9.71
N VAL A 100 -25.12 -5.07 10.05
CA VAL A 100 -23.82 -4.46 10.38
C VAL A 100 -22.79 -4.95 9.39
N TRP A 101 -22.29 -4.04 8.57
CA TRP A 101 -21.26 -4.29 7.57
C TRP A 101 -19.90 -3.98 8.19
N GLN A 102 -19.09 -5.00 8.39
CA GLN A 102 -17.79 -4.88 9.03
C GLN A 102 -16.67 -5.25 8.06
N TRP A 103 -15.77 -4.30 7.87
CA TRP A 103 -14.51 -4.49 7.16
C TRP A 103 -13.35 -4.06 8.07
N VAL A 104 -12.19 -4.67 7.89
CA VAL A 104 -11.03 -4.40 8.74
C VAL A 104 -9.85 -3.99 7.87
N SER A 105 -9.38 -2.75 8.08
CA SER A 105 -8.14 -2.27 7.48
C SER A 105 -6.97 -2.84 8.25
N ARG A 106 -6.08 -3.53 7.54
CA ARG A 106 -4.89 -4.16 8.14
C ARG A 106 -3.65 -3.58 7.46
N GLN A 107 -3.11 -2.51 8.06
CA GLN A 107 -1.87 -1.89 7.62
C GLN A 107 -0.69 -2.47 8.43
N PRO A 108 0.40 -2.92 7.78
CA PRO A 108 1.59 -3.36 8.47
C PRO A 108 2.10 -2.28 9.45
N GLY A 109 2.40 -2.68 10.68
CA GLY A 109 2.90 -1.75 11.72
C GLY A 109 1.82 -0.94 12.44
N GLN A 110 0.54 -1.00 12.03
CA GLN A 110 -0.56 -0.32 12.71
C GLN A 110 -1.58 -1.29 13.32
N PRO A 111 -2.29 -0.90 14.38
CA PRO A 111 -3.42 -1.67 14.88
C PRO A 111 -4.48 -1.85 13.79
N ALA A 112 -5.09 -3.04 13.73
CA ALA A 112 -6.20 -3.29 12.82
C ALA A 112 -7.34 -2.29 13.07
N ALA A 113 -7.73 -1.56 12.03
CA ALA A 113 -8.79 -0.57 12.12
C ALA A 113 -10.12 -1.20 11.71
N TYR A 114 -10.99 -1.41 12.70
CA TYR A 114 -12.33 -1.97 12.48
C TYR A 114 -13.27 -0.88 11.99
N ARG A 115 -13.85 -1.07 10.80
CA ARG A 115 -14.81 -0.17 10.19
C ARG A 115 -16.17 -0.83 10.11
N GLU A 116 -17.16 -0.22 10.75
CA GLU A 116 -18.54 -0.70 10.72
C GLU A 116 -19.47 0.30 10.04
N HIS A 117 -20.39 -0.21 9.24
CA HIS A 117 -21.54 0.55 8.76
C HIS A 117 -22.82 -0.14 9.22
N HIS A 118 -23.61 0.58 10.02
CA HIS A 118 -24.86 0.07 10.58
C HIS A 118 -25.99 0.53 9.67
N TYR A 119 -26.85 -0.40 9.26
CA TYR A 119 -27.97 -0.11 8.38
C TYR A 119 -29.27 -0.71 8.93
N HIS A 120 -30.31 0.12 9.04
CA HIS A 120 -31.65 -0.24 9.50
C HIS A 120 -32.67 -0.01 8.38
N PRO A 121 -33.01 -1.03 7.57
CA PRO A 121 -33.82 -0.88 6.37
C PRO A 121 -35.18 -0.20 6.55
N HIS A 122 -35.82 -0.38 7.72
CA HIS A 122 -37.13 0.20 8.02
C HIS A 122 -37.07 1.67 8.48
N HIS A 123 -35.89 2.18 8.82
CA HIS A 123 -35.71 3.52 9.38
C HIS A 123 -34.76 4.39 8.57
N GLN A 124 -34.02 3.82 7.61
CA GLN A 124 -32.97 4.50 6.85
C GLN A 124 -33.11 4.24 5.35
N SER A 125 -32.85 5.27 4.53
CA SER A 125 -32.86 5.15 3.06
C SER A 125 -31.75 4.24 2.51
N GLY A 126 -30.64 4.14 3.24
CA GLY A 126 -29.47 3.34 2.87
C GLY A 126 -28.50 4.05 1.92
N ASP A 127 -28.75 5.30 1.53
CA ASP A 127 -27.94 6.00 0.52
C ASP A 127 -26.43 6.04 0.83
N PRO A 128 -25.99 6.24 2.10
CA PRO A 128 -24.56 6.18 2.43
C PRO A 128 -23.94 4.79 2.22
N LEU A 129 -24.69 3.72 2.49
CA LEU A 129 -24.26 2.34 2.23
C LEU A 129 -24.24 2.06 0.73
N ILE A 130 -25.29 2.48 0.02
CA ILE A 130 -25.38 2.35 -1.44
C ILE A 130 -24.17 3.00 -2.11
N GLN A 131 -23.77 4.21 -1.70
CA GLN A 131 -22.56 4.86 -2.22
C GLN A 131 -21.27 4.07 -1.98
N LYS A 132 -21.16 3.34 -0.86
CA LYS A 132 -20.00 2.46 -0.59
C LYS A 132 -20.04 1.21 -1.48
N LEU A 133 -21.23 0.66 -1.70
CA LEU A 133 -21.41 -0.51 -2.55
C LEU A 133 -21.15 -0.19 -4.03
N GLU A 134 -21.55 0.98 -4.51
CA GLU A 134 -21.22 1.47 -5.85
C GLU A 134 -19.70 1.56 -6.09
N SER A 135 -18.91 1.91 -5.06
CA SER A 135 -17.44 1.93 -5.19
C SER A 135 -16.79 0.55 -5.25
N ILE A 136 -17.51 -0.52 -4.91
CA ILE A 136 -17.04 -1.91 -5.03
C ILE A 136 -17.83 -2.69 -6.10
N THR A 137 -18.42 -1.98 -7.05
CA THR A 137 -18.99 -2.59 -8.27
C THR A 137 -17.88 -2.88 -9.28
N PHE A 138 -17.97 -4.02 -9.94
CA PHE A 138 -17.08 -4.44 -11.01
C PHE A 138 -17.90 -4.70 -12.29
N THR A 139 -17.50 -4.07 -13.38
CA THR A 139 -18.09 -4.28 -14.70
C THR A 139 -17.36 -5.38 -15.45
N LEU A 140 -18.02 -6.00 -16.43
CA LEU A 140 -17.40 -7.06 -17.26
C LEU A 140 -16.12 -6.59 -17.96
N SER A 141 -16.03 -5.31 -18.34
CA SER A 141 -14.82 -4.73 -18.92
C SER A 141 -13.65 -4.62 -17.95
N GLU A 142 -13.90 -4.65 -16.64
CA GLU A 142 -12.85 -4.57 -15.62
C GLU A 142 -12.27 -5.96 -15.27
N GLU A 143 -12.94 -7.05 -15.66
CA GLU A 143 -12.57 -8.43 -15.26
C GLU A 143 -11.16 -8.84 -15.67
N GLU A 144 -10.76 -8.51 -16.91
CA GLU A 144 -9.47 -8.92 -17.48
C GLU A 144 -8.28 -8.29 -16.74
N GLY A 145 -8.46 -7.12 -16.13
CA GLY A 145 -7.43 -6.39 -15.39
C GLY A 145 -7.59 -6.43 -13.86
N LEU A 146 -8.61 -7.12 -13.33
CA LEU A 146 -8.91 -7.08 -11.90
C LEU A 146 -8.04 -8.05 -11.09
N THR A 147 -7.42 -7.53 -10.03
CA THR A 147 -6.48 -8.26 -9.16
C THR A 147 -6.98 -8.26 -7.71
N LEU A 148 -6.43 -9.15 -6.87
CA LEU A 148 -6.76 -9.19 -5.44
C LEU A 148 -6.51 -7.82 -4.77
N SER A 149 -5.33 -7.23 -5.02
CA SER A 149 -4.97 -5.90 -4.49
C SER A 149 -5.96 -4.83 -4.93
N GLY A 150 -6.40 -4.84 -6.19
CA GLY A 150 -7.39 -3.92 -6.71
C GLY A 150 -8.76 -4.03 -6.02
N VAL A 151 -9.22 -5.25 -5.71
CA VAL A 151 -10.47 -5.48 -4.96
C VAL A 151 -10.34 -5.04 -3.51
N VAL A 152 -9.27 -5.44 -2.81
CA VAL A 152 -8.98 -5.03 -1.42
C VAL A 152 -8.89 -3.52 -1.31
N PHE A 153 -8.25 -2.86 -2.27
CA PHE A 153 -8.18 -1.42 -2.33
C PHE A 153 -9.55 -0.77 -2.48
N ARG A 154 -10.42 -1.27 -3.39
CA ARG A 154 -11.79 -0.70 -3.52
C ARG A 154 -12.58 -0.86 -2.23
N LEU A 155 -12.41 -1.97 -1.52
CA LEU A 155 -12.98 -2.13 -0.19
C LEU A 155 -12.40 -1.14 0.82
N HIS A 156 -11.08 -0.95 0.82
CA HIS A 156 -10.41 0.04 1.66
C HIS A 156 -10.91 1.47 1.35
N ASP A 157 -10.98 1.88 0.09
CA ASP A 157 -11.49 3.21 -0.30
C ASP A 157 -12.98 3.38 0.10
N ALA A 158 -13.79 2.33 -0.12
CA ALA A 158 -15.22 2.34 0.20
C ALA A 158 -15.48 2.39 1.72
N PHE A 159 -14.74 1.59 2.51
CA PHE A 159 -15.04 1.35 3.92
C PHE A 159 -14.07 2.04 4.91
N ASP A 160 -12.84 2.38 4.52
CA ASP A 160 -11.86 3.08 5.36
C ASP A 160 -11.94 4.61 5.27
N ARG A 161 -12.37 5.17 4.12
CA ARG A 161 -12.53 6.62 3.86
C ARG A 161 -11.59 7.53 4.68
N ASP A 162 -10.30 7.51 4.34
CA ASP A 162 -9.55 8.76 4.35
C ASP A 162 -10.10 9.63 3.21
N ARG A 163 -10.68 10.79 3.55
CA ARG A 163 -11.32 11.72 2.60
C ARG A 163 -10.37 12.22 1.51
N VAL A 164 -9.06 12.13 1.76
CA VAL A 164 -7.95 12.56 0.92
C VAL A 164 -7.95 11.85 -0.44
N THR A 165 -8.03 10.52 -0.41
CA THR A 165 -7.81 9.64 -1.55
C THR A 165 -8.90 9.76 -2.61
N LYS A 166 -10.16 9.81 -2.18
CA LYS A 166 -11.31 9.97 -3.09
C LYS A 166 -11.32 11.32 -3.82
N ARG A 167 -11.03 12.42 -3.11
CA ARG A 167 -11.03 13.77 -3.72
C ARG A 167 -9.92 13.91 -4.75
N PHE A 168 -8.72 13.42 -4.45
CA PHE A 168 -7.64 13.37 -5.41
C PHE A 168 -8.02 12.53 -6.63
N TYR A 169 -8.61 11.35 -6.46
CA TYR A 169 -9.00 10.52 -7.61
C TYR A 169 -10.11 11.10 -8.46
N ASP A 170 -11.16 11.64 -7.84
CA ASP A 170 -12.25 12.29 -8.56
C ASP A 170 -11.69 13.46 -9.40
N ARG A 171 -10.73 14.22 -8.84
CA ARG A 171 -10.07 15.29 -9.57
C ARG A 171 -9.11 14.77 -10.64
N PHE A 172 -8.31 13.75 -10.33
CA PHE A 172 -7.39 13.10 -11.26
C PHE A 172 -8.14 12.55 -12.48
N LYS A 173 -9.28 11.88 -12.29
CA LYS A 173 -10.10 11.37 -13.39
C LYS A 173 -10.59 12.50 -14.30
N LYS A 174 -10.96 13.64 -13.72
CA LYS A 174 -11.37 14.83 -14.48
C LYS A 174 -10.21 15.44 -15.26
N GLU A 175 -9.04 15.58 -14.64
CA GLU A 175 -7.85 16.10 -15.32
C GLU A 175 -7.33 15.12 -16.38
N HIS A 176 -7.40 13.81 -16.14
CA HIS A 176 -7.10 12.77 -17.14
C HIS A 176 -7.98 12.89 -18.37
N GLY A 177 -9.30 12.97 -18.19
CA GLY A 177 -10.23 13.15 -19.31
C GLY A 177 -9.98 14.44 -20.09
N THR A 178 -9.61 15.53 -19.39
CA THR A 178 -9.25 16.78 -20.08
C THR A 178 -7.91 16.66 -20.81
N PHE A 179 -6.92 16.01 -20.19
CA PHE A 179 -5.60 15.80 -20.80
C PHE A 179 -5.69 14.93 -22.05
N LEU A 180 -6.57 13.93 -22.05
CA LEU A 180 -6.88 13.08 -23.20
C LEU A 180 -7.29 13.89 -24.44
N ASP A 181 -8.12 14.91 -24.25
CA ASP A 181 -8.62 15.76 -25.33
C ASP A 181 -7.51 16.62 -25.98
N PHE A 182 -6.41 16.86 -25.25
CA PHE A 182 -5.25 17.59 -25.77
C PHE A 182 -4.29 16.74 -26.59
N ILE A 183 -4.37 15.41 -26.52
CA ILE A 183 -3.44 14.53 -27.23
C ILE A 183 -3.78 14.51 -28.72
N GLN A 184 -2.85 14.98 -29.54
CA GLN A 184 -2.93 14.98 -30.99
C GLN A 184 -2.05 13.86 -31.57
N GLY A 185 -2.36 13.44 -32.80
CA GLY A 185 -1.53 12.45 -33.52
C GLY A 185 -1.82 10.98 -33.23
N ILE A 186 -2.76 10.67 -32.32
CA ILE A 186 -3.28 9.30 -32.08
C ILE A 186 -4.75 9.24 -32.51
N THR A 187 -5.07 8.36 -33.45
CA THR A 187 -6.44 8.20 -33.98
C THR A 187 -7.27 7.18 -33.19
N GLU A 188 -6.63 6.14 -32.65
CA GLU A 188 -7.31 5.09 -31.90
C GLU A 188 -7.59 5.53 -30.46
N GLN A 189 -8.86 5.51 -30.04
CA GLN A 189 -9.28 5.96 -28.72
C GLN A 189 -8.55 5.22 -27.58
N GLY A 190 -8.44 3.89 -27.68
CA GLY A 190 -7.78 3.09 -26.65
C GLY A 190 -6.29 3.37 -26.52
N ASP A 191 -5.60 3.65 -27.62
CA ASP A 191 -4.19 4.06 -27.61
C ASP A 191 -4.03 5.44 -26.99
N ARG A 192 -4.96 6.36 -27.28
CA ARG A 192 -4.94 7.72 -26.74
C ARG A 192 -5.16 7.71 -25.23
N GLU A 193 -6.10 6.91 -24.74
CA GLU A 193 -6.38 6.70 -23.31
C GLU A 193 -5.16 6.11 -22.59
N TRP A 194 -4.53 5.11 -23.21
CA TRP A 194 -3.33 4.50 -22.68
C TRP A 194 -2.17 5.49 -22.63
N TYR A 195 -1.96 6.27 -23.69
CA TYR A 195 -0.91 7.28 -23.74
C TYR A 195 -1.12 8.39 -22.71
N ALA A 196 -2.37 8.84 -22.50
CA ALA A 196 -2.71 9.80 -21.45
C ALA A 196 -2.31 9.27 -20.06
N SER A 197 -2.66 8.01 -19.76
CA SER A 197 -2.31 7.37 -18.49
C SER A 197 -0.79 7.26 -18.32
N LEU A 198 -0.07 6.83 -19.36
CA LEU A 198 1.39 6.74 -19.35
C LEU A 198 2.05 8.11 -19.07
N MET A 199 1.61 9.15 -19.78
CA MET A 199 2.12 10.50 -19.62
C MET A 199 1.86 11.07 -18.22
N LEU A 200 0.64 10.89 -17.70
CA LEU A 200 0.31 11.33 -16.35
C LEU A 200 1.19 10.63 -15.31
N ASN A 201 1.39 9.32 -15.43
CA ASN A 201 2.24 8.59 -14.50
C ASN A 201 3.71 9.03 -14.57
N ARG A 202 4.25 9.22 -15.78
CA ARG A 202 5.59 9.79 -15.98
C ARG A 202 5.71 11.13 -15.25
N LEU A 203 4.78 12.05 -15.49
CA LEU A 203 4.82 13.40 -14.90
C LEU A 203 4.64 13.38 -13.38
N MET A 204 3.78 12.52 -12.85
CA MET A 204 3.61 12.33 -11.41
C MET A 204 4.91 11.82 -10.76
N PHE A 205 5.58 10.85 -11.38
CA PHE A 205 6.90 10.39 -10.92
C PHE A 205 7.93 11.52 -10.94
N VAL A 206 7.97 12.31 -12.02
CA VAL A 206 8.86 13.48 -12.09
C VAL A 206 8.54 14.51 -11.00
N TYR A 207 7.26 14.77 -10.73
CA TYR A 207 6.82 15.67 -9.64
C TYR A 207 7.28 15.19 -8.27
N PHE A 208 7.27 13.89 -8.05
CA PHE A 208 7.72 13.28 -6.81
C PHE A 208 9.22 13.45 -6.58
N ILE A 209 10.05 13.18 -7.61
CA ILE A 209 11.51 13.32 -7.48
C ILE A 209 11.99 14.77 -7.53
N GLN A 210 11.30 15.66 -8.27
CA GLN A 210 11.67 17.08 -8.31
C GLN A 210 11.52 17.72 -6.92
N ARG A 211 10.48 17.35 -6.16
CA ARG A 211 10.25 17.87 -4.80
C ARG A 211 11.36 17.50 -3.81
N LYS A 212 12.25 16.58 -4.18
CA LYS A 212 13.47 16.25 -3.43
C LYS A 212 14.73 16.99 -3.88
N GLY A 213 14.61 17.84 -4.91
CA GLY A 213 15.73 18.50 -5.53
C GLY A 213 16.58 17.57 -6.40
N PHE A 214 16.06 16.40 -6.79
CA PHE A 214 16.81 15.48 -7.67
C PHE A 214 16.89 15.98 -9.11
N LEU A 215 16.06 16.94 -9.50
CA LEU A 215 16.09 17.53 -10.83
C LEU A 215 16.72 18.92 -10.72
N ASP A 216 18.02 18.98 -10.95
CA ASP A 216 18.82 20.21 -10.97
C ASP A 216 18.74 21.03 -9.67
N GLY A 217 18.47 20.37 -8.54
CA GLY A 217 18.23 21.05 -7.26
C GLY A 217 16.91 21.82 -7.18
N ASP A 218 16.02 21.67 -8.16
CA ASP A 218 14.81 22.49 -8.30
C ASP A 218 13.52 21.75 -7.92
N ALA A 219 12.84 22.22 -6.88
CA ALA A 219 11.56 21.71 -6.44
C ALA A 219 10.38 22.00 -7.39
N ASP A 220 10.53 22.97 -8.30
CA ASP A 220 9.54 23.40 -9.28
C ASP A 220 10.03 23.17 -10.73
N TYR A 221 10.96 22.22 -10.91
CA TYR A 221 11.71 21.96 -12.14
C TYR A 221 10.84 21.97 -13.41
N LEU A 222 9.80 21.13 -13.48
CA LEU A 222 8.98 21.02 -14.69
C LEU A 222 8.30 22.35 -15.08
N LYS A 223 7.82 23.11 -14.09
CA LYS A 223 7.14 24.38 -14.33
C LYS A 223 8.11 25.47 -14.79
N LYS A 224 9.32 25.51 -14.23
CA LYS A 224 10.36 26.45 -14.67
C LYS A 224 10.87 26.10 -16.06
N ARG A 225 11.06 24.82 -16.36
CA ARG A 225 11.48 24.35 -17.69
C ARG A 225 10.40 24.60 -18.75
N LEU A 226 9.11 24.44 -18.41
CA LEU A 226 8.00 24.83 -19.27
C LEU A 226 8.07 26.32 -19.63
N LYS A 227 8.20 27.20 -18.63
CA LYS A 227 8.34 28.65 -18.85
C LYS A 227 9.56 28.99 -19.71
N MET A 228 10.71 28.37 -19.41
CA MET A 228 11.93 28.54 -20.20
C MET A 228 11.69 28.20 -21.68
N VAL A 229 11.04 27.06 -21.97
CA VAL A 229 10.71 26.68 -23.36
C VAL A 229 9.75 27.68 -24.00
N GLN A 230 8.74 28.15 -23.27
CA GLN A 230 7.78 29.15 -23.76
C GLN A 230 8.45 30.51 -24.06
N GLU A 231 9.40 30.95 -23.25
CA GLU A 231 10.17 32.17 -23.47
C GLU A 231 11.13 32.02 -24.67
N CYS A 232 11.74 30.85 -24.83
CA CYS A 232 12.59 30.53 -25.98
C CYS A 232 11.81 30.44 -27.31
N LYS A 233 10.52 30.07 -27.30
CA LYS A 233 9.65 30.08 -28.50
C LYS A 233 9.52 31.47 -29.14
N GLY A 234 9.77 32.54 -28.40
CA GLY A 234 9.72 33.92 -28.91
C GLY A 234 10.77 34.28 -29.97
N LYS A 235 11.66 33.35 -30.34
CA LYS A 235 12.66 33.47 -31.41
C LYS A 235 12.72 32.17 -32.22
N ASP A 236 11.91 32.07 -33.28
CA ASP A 236 11.98 31.07 -34.36
C ASP A 236 11.84 29.56 -34.04
N ASN A 237 11.37 29.13 -32.86
CA ASN A 237 11.25 27.70 -32.51
C ASN A 237 9.82 27.13 -32.57
N PHE A 238 9.64 26.09 -33.39
CA PHE A 238 8.35 25.49 -33.78
C PHE A 238 7.84 24.36 -32.85
N LEU A 239 8.64 23.89 -31.88
CA LEU A 239 8.35 22.68 -31.10
C LEU A 239 7.72 22.98 -29.72
N THR A 240 6.76 22.15 -29.32
CA THR A 240 6.08 22.20 -28.00
C THR A 240 7.01 21.79 -26.85
N PHE A 241 6.64 22.13 -25.61
CA PHE A 241 7.32 21.64 -24.42
C PHE A 241 7.40 20.11 -24.38
N TYR A 242 6.33 19.45 -24.83
CA TYR A 242 6.30 18.00 -24.98
C TYR A 242 7.43 17.48 -25.87
N ARG A 243 7.53 17.97 -27.11
CA ARG A 243 8.51 17.46 -28.08
C ARG A 243 9.93 17.94 -27.81
N TYR A 244 10.09 19.21 -27.47
CA TYR A 244 11.40 19.83 -27.29
C TYR A 244 12.07 19.39 -25.99
N PHE A 245 11.28 19.20 -24.92
CA PHE A 245 11.81 18.98 -23.58
C PHE A 245 11.42 17.62 -22.99
N LEU A 246 10.13 17.29 -22.88
CA LEU A 246 9.71 16.08 -22.13
C LEU A 246 10.21 14.78 -22.77
N LEU A 247 10.14 14.65 -24.09
CA LEU A 247 10.66 13.45 -24.77
C LEU A 247 12.17 13.27 -24.56
N ARG A 248 12.93 14.37 -24.61
CA ARG A 248 14.38 14.35 -24.33
C ARG A 248 14.65 14.02 -22.87
N LEU A 249 13.88 14.59 -21.95
CA LEU A 249 13.98 14.29 -20.51
C LEU A 249 13.76 12.79 -20.26
N PHE A 250 12.74 12.18 -20.87
CA PHE A 250 12.41 10.79 -20.65
C PHE A 250 13.40 9.84 -21.33
N HIS A 251 13.56 9.96 -22.65
CA HIS A 251 14.24 8.96 -23.46
C HIS A 251 15.76 9.16 -23.58
N GLU A 252 16.26 10.35 -23.27
CA GLU A 252 17.71 10.63 -23.25
C GLU A 252 18.17 10.87 -21.82
N GLY A 253 17.48 11.76 -21.09
CA GLY A 253 17.82 12.13 -19.73
C GLY A 253 17.77 10.94 -18.77
N PHE A 254 16.57 10.43 -18.50
CA PHE A 254 16.38 9.35 -17.52
C PHE A 254 16.82 7.97 -18.03
N ALA A 255 16.78 7.74 -19.34
CA ALA A 255 17.09 6.43 -19.93
C ALA A 255 18.56 6.23 -20.35
N GLN A 256 19.41 7.26 -20.32
CA GLN A 256 20.85 7.11 -20.62
C GLN A 256 21.73 7.47 -19.42
N GLN A 257 22.84 6.74 -19.27
CA GLN A 257 23.82 7.03 -18.22
C GLN A 257 24.47 8.41 -18.45
N PRO A 258 24.87 9.15 -17.40
CA PRO A 258 25.45 10.49 -17.55
C PRO A 258 26.61 10.58 -18.55
N ALA A 259 27.47 9.55 -18.61
CA ALA A 259 28.61 9.51 -19.54
C ALA A 259 28.23 9.35 -21.03
N GLN A 260 26.98 8.97 -21.32
CA GLN A 260 26.47 8.77 -22.69
C GLN A 260 25.68 9.98 -23.20
N ARG A 261 25.35 10.94 -22.32
CA ARG A 261 24.52 12.10 -22.66
C ARG A 261 25.33 13.12 -23.45
N ALA A 262 24.71 13.71 -24.47
CA ALA A 262 25.31 14.80 -25.23
C ALA A 262 25.47 16.06 -24.34
N PRO A 263 26.53 16.87 -24.50
CA PRO A 263 26.73 18.08 -23.68
C PRO A 263 25.56 19.09 -23.76
N GLU A 264 24.97 19.26 -24.93
CA GLU A 264 23.78 20.10 -25.15
C GLU A 264 22.55 19.65 -24.35
N LEU A 265 22.48 18.36 -23.98
CA LEU A 265 21.39 17.82 -23.17
C LEU A 265 21.52 18.26 -21.72
N GLU A 266 22.75 18.40 -21.20
CA GLU A 266 22.99 18.91 -19.86
C GLU A 266 22.66 20.40 -19.76
N GLU A 267 22.87 21.19 -20.81
CA GLU A 267 22.41 22.59 -20.85
C GLU A 267 20.87 22.69 -20.80
N LEU A 268 20.19 21.79 -21.52
CA LEU A 268 18.72 21.77 -21.60
C LEU A 268 18.07 21.26 -20.30
N LEU A 269 18.59 20.16 -19.74
CA LEU A 269 17.98 19.44 -18.61
C LEU A 269 18.63 19.77 -17.26
N GLY A 270 19.85 20.29 -17.23
CA GLY A 270 20.63 20.42 -16.00
C GLY A 270 21.01 19.06 -15.40
N LYS A 271 21.30 19.05 -14.09
CA LYS A 271 21.77 17.85 -13.39
C LYS A 271 20.61 16.94 -12.98
N ILE A 272 20.43 15.85 -13.72
CA ILE A 272 19.36 14.86 -13.48
C ILE A 272 19.91 13.43 -13.31
N PRO A 273 19.22 12.55 -12.55
CA PRO A 273 19.65 11.17 -12.33
C PRO A 273 19.46 10.29 -13.58
N TYR A 274 20.03 9.09 -13.54
CA TYR A 274 19.69 7.97 -14.43
C TYR A 274 18.70 7.05 -13.71
N LEU A 275 17.65 6.62 -14.41
CA LEU A 275 16.54 5.84 -13.84
C LEU A 275 16.30 4.49 -14.56
N ASP A 276 17.30 3.97 -15.27
CA ASP A 276 17.31 2.63 -15.84
C ASP A 276 16.16 2.29 -16.80
N GLY A 277 15.73 3.28 -17.59
CA GLY A 277 14.91 3.04 -18.77
C GLY A 277 13.42 2.80 -18.49
N GLY A 278 13.03 1.82 -17.67
CA GLY A 278 11.65 1.32 -17.49
C GLY A 278 10.50 2.27 -17.86
N LEU A 279 10.01 3.09 -16.91
CA LEU A 279 8.87 3.98 -17.14
C LEU A 279 9.13 5.03 -18.25
N PHE A 280 10.39 5.37 -18.51
CA PHE A 280 10.82 6.49 -19.36
C PHE A 280 11.37 6.06 -20.72
N GLU A 281 11.33 4.76 -21.03
CA GLU A 281 11.74 4.20 -22.30
C GLU A 281 10.80 4.61 -23.43
N LEU A 282 11.30 4.56 -24.66
CA LEU A 282 10.49 4.86 -25.84
C LEU A 282 9.37 3.83 -25.97
N HIS A 283 8.13 4.26 -25.71
CA HIS A 283 6.98 3.38 -25.65
C HIS A 283 6.52 2.95 -27.04
N GLU A 284 5.90 1.78 -27.17
CA GLU A 284 5.38 1.27 -28.46
C GLU A 284 4.38 2.23 -29.13
N LEU A 285 3.59 2.95 -28.33
CA LEU A 285 2.67 3.99 -28.83
C LEU A 285 3.40 5.20 -29.41
N GLU A 286 4.56 5.56 -28.86
CA GLU A 286 5.40 6.66 -29.36
C GLU A 286 6.08 6.26 -30.68
N GLN A 287 6.40 4.98 -30.83
CA GLN A 287 6.91 4.40 -32.08
C GLN A 287 5.80 4.28 -33.14
N LYS A 288 4.61 3.80 -32.75
CA LYS A 288 3.44 3.63 -33.63
C LYS A 288 2.90 4.97 -34.11
N HIS A 289 2.90 5.98 -33.26
CA HIS A 289 2.34 7.32 -33.52
C HIS A 289 3.41 8.42 -33.39
N PRO A 290 4.40 8.53 -34.31
CA PRO A 290 5.52 9.47 -34.18
C PRO A 290 5.14 10.95 -34.25
N LYS A 291 3.92 11.22 -34.73
CA LYS A 291 3.31 12.57 -34.83
C LYS A 291 2.55 12.97 -33.57
N ILE A 292 2.65 12.22 -32.47
CA ILE A 292 2.07 12.66 -31.20
C ILE A 292 2.56 14.07 -30.88
N ASP A 293 1.63 14.92 -30.49
CA ASP A 293 1.93 16.22 -29.92
C ASP A 293 0.92 16.57 -28.83
N ILE A 294 1.38 17.31 -27.83
CA ILE A 294 0.57 17.77 -26.70
C ILE A 294 0.93 19.25 -26.48
N PRO A 295 -0.06 20.16 -26.56
CA PRO A 295 0.16 21.58 -26.43
C PRO A 295 0.50 21.97 -24.99
N ASP A 296 1.20 23.10 -24.83
CA ASP A 296 1.77 23.54 -23.55
C ASP A 296 0.69 23.78 -22.48
N GLU A 297 -0.51 24.24 -22.89
CA GLU A 297 -1.67 24.51 -22.04
C GLU A 297 -2.13 23.26 -21.27
N ALA A 298 -1.93 22.05 -21.85
CA ALA A 298 -2.25 20.80 -21.18
C ALA A 298 -1.35 20.60 -19.94
N PHE A 299 -0.07 20.93 -20.05
CA PHE A 299 0.90 20.81 -18.97
C PHE A 299 0.75 21.92 -17.94
N GLU A 300 0.46 23.16 -18.35
CA GLU A 300 0.17 24.26 -17.41
C GLU A 300 -0.97 23.90 -16.46
N ARG A 301 -2.06 23.37 -17.02
CA ARG A 301 -3.23 22.94 -16.26
C ARG A 301 -2.90 21.77 -15.34
N LEU A 302 -2.17 20.77 -15.85
CA LEU A 302 -1.81 19.60 -15.08
C LEU A 302 -0.87 19.94 -13.91
N PHE A 303 0.13 20.79 -14.14
CA PHE A 303 1.05 21.27 -13.10
C PHE A 303 0.31 22.12 -12.06
N ALA A 304 -0.64 22.97 -12.47
CA ALA A 304 -1.50 23.70 -11.54
C ALA A 304 -2.38 22.79 -10.68
N PHE A 305 -2.75 21.59 -11.17
CA PHE A 305 -3.41 20.56 -10.38
C PHE A 305 -2.43 19.88 -9.40
N PHE A 306 -1.26 19.44 -9.87
CA PHE A 306 -0.25 18.80 -9.03
C PHE A 306 0.28 19.70 -7.90
N ASP A 307 0.35 21.01 -8.14
CA ASP A 307 0.75 22.02 -7.14
C ASP A 307 -0.27 22.18 -5.99
N GLN A 308 -1.48 21.62 -6.12
CA GLN A 308 -2.48 21.64 -5.03
C GLN A 308 -2.22 20.58 -3.96
N TYR A 309 -1.22 19.72 -4.17
CA TYR A 309 -0.92 18.58 -3.33
C TYR A 309 0.52 18.61 -2.79
N GLU A 310 0.69 18.12 -1.58
CA GLU A 310 1.96 17.87 -0.92
C GLU A 310 2.44 16.45 -1.25
N TRP A 311 3.62 16.36 -1.87
CA TRP A 311 4.19 15.09 -2.34
C TRP A 311 5.16 14.54 -1.27
N HIS A 312 4.85 13.39 -0.70
CA HIS A 312 5.62 12.72 0.36
C HIS A 312 6.26 11.44 -0.13
N LEU A 313 7.48 11.13 0.34
CA LEU A 313 8.20 9.92 -0.08
C LEU A 313 7.87 8.68 0.75
N ASP A 314 7.30 8.87 1.93
CA ASP A 314 7.04 7.81 2.88
C ASP A 314 5.61 7.30 2.72
N THR A 315 5.37 6.04 3.07
CA THR A 315 4.03 5.43 3.08
C THR A 315 3.22 5.85 4.31
N ARG A 316 3.57 6.98 4.94
CA ARG A 316 2.93 7.41 6.18
C ARG A 316 1.44 7.65 5.93
N PRO A 317 0.59 7.44 6.94
CA PRO A 317 -0.81 7.82 6.88
C PRO A 317 -0.93 9.30 6.52
N LEU A 318 -1.75 9.58 5.51
CA LEU A 318 -2.02 10.93 5.06
C LEU A 318 -2.71 11.68 6.20
N ARG A 319 -2.11 12.79 6.64
CA ARG A 319 -2.64 13.56 7.79
C ARG A 319 -3.66 14.61 7.36
N ASN A 320 -3.67 14.96 6.08
CA ASN A 320 -4.55 15.97 5.51
C ASN A 320 -5.00 15.65 4.06
N ASP A 321 -6.08 16.30 3.62
CA ASP A 321 -6.76 16.11 2.32
C ASP A 321 -5.93 16.47 1.07
N ARG A 322 -4.67 16.87 1.22
CA ARG A 322 -3.79 17.30 0.12
C ARG A 322 -2.47 16.53 0.05
N GLU A 323 -2.30 15.45 0.80
CA GLU A 323 -1.08 14.66 0.76
C GLU A 323 -1.15 13.54 -0.30
N ILE A 324 -0.06 13.33 -1.04
CA ILE A 324 0.14 12.21 -1.98
C ILE A 324 1.39 11.44 -1.55
N ASN A 325 1.29 10.12 -1.50
CA ASN A 325 2.38 9.22 -1.15
C ASN A 325 2.63 8.18 -2.27
N PRO A 326 3.66 7.33 -2.14
CA PRO A 326 3.96 6.28 -3.13
C PRO A 326 2.83 5.28 -3.35
N ASP A 327 2.00 4.99 -2.35
CA ASP A 327 0.90 4.02 -2.49
C ASP A 327 -0.18 4.55 -3.45
N VAL A 328 -0.46 5.86 -3.42
CA VAL A 328 -1.36 6.53 -4.37
C VAL A 328 -0.81 6.45 -5.80
N LEU A 329 0.52 6.58 -5.97
CA LEU A 329 1.18 6.40 -7.27
C LEU A 329 1.06 4.96 -7.75
N GLY A 330 1.34 3.99 -6.89
CA GLY A 330 1.20 2.56 -7.18
C GLY A 330 -0.23 2.23 -7.64
N TYR A 331 -1.25 2.77 -6.98
CA TYR A 331 -2.64 2.58 -7.39
C TYR A 331 -2.94 3.17 -8.78
N ILE A 332 -2.50 4.39 -9.07
CA ILE A 332 -2.74 5.01 -10.39
C ILE A 332 -2.06 4.19 -11.47
N PHE A 333 -0.83 3.75 -11.23
CA PHE A 333 -0.09 2.89 -12.14
C PHE A 333 -0.84 1.57 -12.39
N GLU A 334 -1.21 0.85 -11.33
CA GLU A 334 -1.90 -0.43 -11.44
C GLU A 334 -3.27 -0.31 -12.13
N LYS A 335 -4.03 0.74 -11.82
CA LYS A 335 -5.38 0.92 -12.36
C LYS A 335 -5.43 1.39 -13.81
N TYR A 336 -4.53 2.29 -14.20
CA TYR A 336 -4.64 3.01 -15.48
C TYR A 336 -3.59 2.60 -16.52
N ILE A 337 -2.52 1.91 -16.12
CA ILE A 337 -1.43 1.49 -17.04
C ILE A 337 -1.38 -0.04 -17.16
N ASN A 338 -1.56 -0.76 -16.05
CA ASN A 338 -1.34 -2.21 -16.00
C ASN A 338 -2.46 -3.05 -16.65
N GLN A 339 -3.50 -2.44 -17.22
CA GLN A 339 -4.57 -3.18 -17.91
C GLN A 339 -4.12 -3.88 -19.19
N LYS A 340 -2.91 -3.61 -19.70
CA LYS A 340 -2.38 -4.24 -20.93
C LYS A 340 -0.95 -4.79 -20.83
N GLN A 341 -0.10 -4.28 -19.93
CA GLN A 341 1.27 -4.80 -19.75
C GLN A 341 1.30 -5.84 -18.64
N MET A 342 1.95 -6.98 -18.89
CA MET A 342 1.96 -8.11 -17.99
C MET A 342 2.60 -7.80 -16.62
N GLY A 343 1.80 -7.83 -15.56
CA GLY A 343 2.24 -8.27 -14.23
C GLY A 343 3.16 -7.35 -13.41
N ALA A 344 3.25 -6.05 -13.71
CA ALA A 344 4.02 -5.11 -12.90
C ALA A 344 3.19 -4.62 -11.70
N TYR A 345 3.53 -5.05 -10.48
CA TYR A 345 2.85 -4.66 -9.24
C TYR A 345 3.75 -3.80 -8.37
N TYR A 346 3.16 -2.79 -7.72
CA TYR A 346 3.89 -1.99 -6.75
C TYR A 346 4.26 -2.88 -5.55
N THR A 347 5.55 -2.89 -5.20
CA THR A 347 6.05 -3.68 -4.07
C THR A 347 6.08 -2.80 -2.81
N LYS A 348 5.40 -3.26 -1.76
CA LYS A 348 5.27 -2.52 -0.48
C LYS A 348 6.62 -2.30 0.22
N GLU A 349 6.67 -1.28 1.07
CA GLU A 349 7.88 -0.84 1.78
C GLU A 349 8.50 -1.92 2.68
N ASP A 350 7.70 -2.79 3.29
CA ASP A 350 8.19 -3.89 4.12
C ASP A 350 9.02 -4.91 3.32
N ILE A 351 8.56 -5.24 2.11
CA ILE A 351 9.27 -6.12 1.19
C ILE A 351 10.53 -5.43 0.66
N THR A 352 10.43 -4.17 0.23
CA THR A 352 11.61 -3.44 -0.28
C THR A 352 12.64 -3.19 0.83
N GLU A 353 12.22 -2.92 2.06
CA GLU A 353 13.09 -2.80 3.24
C GLU A 353 13.79 -4.13 3.55
N TYR A 354 13.04 -5.24 3.56
CA TYR A 354 13.61 -6.57 3.75
C TYR A 354 14.67 -6.89 2.69
N ILE A 355 14.35 -6.74 1.40
CA ILE A 355 15.29 -7.01 0.30
C ILE A 355 16.51 -6.10 0.43
N SER A 356 16.32 -4.80 0.67
CA SER A 356 17.39 -3.82 0.79
C SER A 356 18.34 -4.15 1.95
N LYS A 357 17.82 -4.50 3.14
CA LYS A 357 18.65 -4.87 4.29
C LYS A 357 19.46 -6.13 4.02
N ASN A 358 18.89 -7.13 3.36
CA ASN A 358 19.57 -8.39 3.06
C ASN A 358 20.50 -8.34 1.84
N THR A 359 20.53 -7.23 1.08
CA THR A 359 21.37 -7.11 -0.13
C THR A 359 22.39 -5.97 -0.03
N ILE A 360 21.94 -4.76 0.32
CA ILE A 360 22.78 -3.56 0.36
C ILE A 360 23.76 -3.63 1.53
N ILE A 361 23.30 -3.98 2.73
CA ILE A 361 24.15 -4.00 3.92
C ILE A 361 25.28 -5.04 3.77
N PRO A 362 25.02 -6.32 3.38
CA PRO A 362 26.09 -7.29 3.12
C PRO A 362 27.07 -6.81 2.05
N TYR A 363 26.58 -6.28 0.93
CA TYR A 363 27.43 -5.78 -0.14
C TYR A 363 28.38 -4.66 0.32
N LEU A 364 27.87 -3.70 1.11
CA LEU A 364 28.67 -2.62 1.66
C LEU A 364 29.77 -3.14 2.60
N PHE A 365 29.45 -4.11 3.46
CA PHE A 365 30.42 -4.75 4.35
C PHE A 365 31.48 -5.52 3.57
N ASP A 366 31.09 -6.31 2.57
CA ASP A 366 32.03 -7.07 1.74
C ASP A 366 32.98 -6.13 0.97
N THR A 367 32.43 -5.04 0.43
CA THR A 367 33.21 -4.03 -0.29
C THR A 367 34.18 -3.29 0.65
N ALA A 368 33.73 -2.91 1.85
CA ALA A 368 34.57 -2.27 2.84
C ALA A 368 35.67 -3.22 3.36
N LYS A 369 35.35 -4.51 3.58
CA LYS A 369 36.30 -5.54 4.00
C LYS A 369 37.40 -5.76 2.96
N LYS A 370 37.07 -5.74 1.66
CA LYS A 370 38.07 -5.79 0.58
C LYS A 370 39.06 -4.62 0.64
N LYS A 371 38.62 -3.42 1.05
CA LYS A 371 39.46 -2.23 1.16
C LYS A 371 40.25 -2.16 2.47
N CYS A 372 39.73 -2.74 3.56
CA CYS A 372 40.35 -2.68 4.88
C CYS A 372 40.05 -3.96 5.69
N ALA A 373 40.67 -5.08 5.32
CA ALA A 373 40.39 -6.38 5.94
C ALA A 373 40.64 -6.38 7.47
N ILE A 374 41.64 -5.62 7.92
CA ILE A 374 42.04 -5.58 9.34
C ILE A 374 40.92 -5.03 10.24
N ALA A 375 40.10 -4.11 9.72
CA ALA A 375 38.97 -3.53 10.45
C ALA A 375 37.80 -4.50 10.64
N PHE A 376 37.83 -5.69 10.02
CA PHE A 376 36.78 -6.71 10.10
C PHE A 376 37.24 -7.98 10.82
N HIS A 377 38.47 -8.04 11.35
CA HIS A 377 38.86 -9.12 12.24
C HIS A 377 37.95 -9.15 13.49
N PRO A 378 37.64 -10.34 14.04
CA PRO A 378 36.78 -10.50 15.22
C PRO A 378 37.08 -9.54 16.39
N ASP A 379 38.36 -9.26 16.64
CA ASP A 379 38.79 -8.40 17.75
C ASP A 379 38.86 -6.90 17.42
N SER A 380 38.49 -6.50 16.20
CA SER A 380 38.53 -5.11 15.74
C SER A 380 37.53 -4.21 16.46
N ALA A 381 37.73 -2.89 16.33
CA ALA A 381 36.82 -1.89 16.87
C ALA A 381 35.39 -2.05 16.35
N LEU A 382 35.20 -2.54 15.12
CA LEU A 382 33.90 -2.74 14.50
C LEU A 382 33.00 -3.66 15.35
N TRP A 383 33.47 -4.87 15.67
CA TRP A 383 32.68 -5.83 16.45
C TRP A 383 32.65 -5.50 17.95
N ARG A 384 33.61 -4.70 18.45
CA ARG A 384 33.53 -4.15 19.82
C ARG A 384 32.34 -3.21 20.00
N LEU A 385 31.89 -2.50 18.96
CA LEU A 385 30.70 -1.65 19.05
C LEU A 385 29.46 -2.45 19.43
N LEU A 386 29.32 -3.67 18.88
CA LEU A 386 28.21 -4.58 19.20
C LEU A 386 28.22 -4.99 20.68
N ARG A 387 29.41 -5.16 21.28
CA ARG A 387 29.58 -5.48 22.71
C ARG A 387 29.31 -4.31 23.62
N ILE A 388 29.79 -3.12 23.24
CA ILE A 388 29.70 -1.90 24.06
C ILE A 388 28.26 -1.40 24.16
N ASN A 389 27.48 -1.51 23.08
CA ASN A 389 26.09 -1.06 23.06
C ASN A 389 25.23 -2.03 22.23
N PRO A 390 24.96 -3.24 22.74
CA PRO A 390 24.24 -4.28 21.98
C PRO A 390 22.83 -3.85 21.61
N ASP A 391 22.13 -3.17 22.54
CA ASP A 391 20.71 -2.83 22.41
C ASP A 391 20.44 -1.85 21.26
N ARG A 392 21.46 -1.03 20.91
CA ARG A 392 21.43 -0.15 19.74
C ARG A 392 21.28 -0.91 18.41
N TYR A 393 21.82 -2.13 18.33
CA TYR A 393 21.86 -2.94 17.11
C TYR A 393 20.76 -3.98 17.05
N ILE A 394 19.87 -4.01 18.04
CA ILE A 394 18.65 -4.83 18.04
C ILE A 394 17.51 -4.02 17.44
N TYR A 395 16.78 -4.62 16.48
CA TYR A 395 15.67 -3.93 15.83
C TYR A 395 14.62 -3.44 16.85
N PRO A 396 14.10 -2.20 16.69
CA PRO A 396 13.14 -1.63 17.65
C PRO A 396 11.94 -2.54 17.92
N ALA A 397 11.42 -3.21 16.89
CA ALA A 397 10.32 -4.16 17.02
C ALA A 397 10.68 -5.36 17.91
N MET A 398 11.91 -5.88 17.82
CA MET A 398 12.38 -6.97 18.69
C MET A 398 12.52 -6.53 20.15
N ARG A 399 13.05 -5.32 20.37
CA ARG A 399 13.30 -4.73 21.68
C ARG A 399 12.02 -4.27 22.41
N LYS A 400 10.94 -3.95 21.69
CA LYS A 400 9.74 -3.34 22.27
C LYS A 400 9.26 -4.08 23.53
N ARG A 401 9.33 -3.39 24.68
CA ARG A 401 9.03 -3.90 26.04
C ARG A 401 9.70 -5.24 26.40
N VAL A 402 10.89 -5.47 25.86
CA VAL A 402 11.82 -6.51 26.31
C VAL A 402 12.98 -5.87 27.05
N ILE A 403 13.51 -4.79 26.48
CA ILE A 403 14.58 -3.97 27.06
C ILE A 403 14.09 -2.52 27.02
N ASP A 404 14.19 -1.81 28.13
CA ASP A 404 13.81 -0.40 28.22
C ASP A 404 14.91 0.55 27.69
N GLU A 405 14.70 1.86 27.84
CA GLU A 405 15.65 2.88 27.37
C GLU A 405 16.96 2.92 28.18
N ASN A 406 16.94 2.38 29.40
CA ASN A 406 18.11 2.29 30.29
C ASN A 406 18.89 0.99 30.08
N GLY A 407 18.40 0.08 29.24
CA GLY A 407 19.02 -1.24 29.04
C GLY A 407 18.54 -2.29 30.06
N GLU A 408 17.53 -1.99 30.87
CA GLU A 408 16.99 -2.93 31.84
C GLU A 408 15.99 -3.88 31.18
N ILE A 409 16.00 -5.14 31.63
CA ILE A 409 15.05 -6.14 31.13
C ILE A 409 13.68 -5.85 31.74
N VAL A 410 12.71 -5.53 30.89
CA VAL A 410 11.33 -5.24 31.32
C VAL A 410 10.72 -6.52 31.88
N PRO A 411 10.15 -6.55 33.10
CA PRO A 411 9.51 -7.74 33.66
C PRO A 411 8.29 -8.16 32.84
N LEU A 412 7.94 -9.44 32.87
CA LEU A 412 6.67 -9.92 32.31
C LEU A 412 5.56 -9.80 33.37
N PRO A 413 4.28 -9.73 32.97
CA PRO A 413 3.18 -9.91 33.91
C PRO A 413 3.27 -11.28 34.59
N GLU A 414 2.87 -11.33 35.86
CA GLU A 414 3.03 -12.50 36.73
C GLU A 414 2.32 -13.74 36.14
N GLU A 415 1.17 -13.53 35.50
CA GLU A 415 0.36 -14.56 34.84
C GLU A 415 1.06 -15.17 33.62
N ILE A 416 1.95 -14.42 32.97
CA ILE A 416 2.71 -14.86 31.80
C ILE A 416 4.03 -15.49 32.24
N GLU A 417 4.71 -14.89 33.21
CA GLU A 417 6.01 -15.33 33.72
C GLU A 417 5.94 -16.76 34.30
N LYS A 418 4.88 -17.08 35.05
CA LYS A 418 4.60 -18.43 35.58
C LYS A 418 4.66 -19.52 34.49
N GLY A 419 4.19 -19.20 33.28
CA GLY A 419 4.16 -20.11 32.15
C GLY A 419 5.50 -20.37 31.45
N ILE A 420 6.57 -19.64 31.79
CA ILE A 420 7.88 -19.79 31.14
C ILE A 420 8.50 -21.14 31.49
N LYS A 421 8.58 -21.46 32.78
CA LYS A 421 9.20 -22.69 33.29
C LYS A 421 8.21 -23.85 33.40
N ASP A 422 6.91 -23.55 33.48
CA ASP A 422 5.85 -24.54 33.61
C ASP A 422 4.81 -24.38 32.49
N VAL A 423 4.80 -25.32 31.56
CA VAL A 423 3.88 -25.32 30.41
C VAL A 423 2.41 -25.39 30.87
N GLY A 424 2.13 -26.03 32.01
CA GLY A 424 0.79 -26.16 32.57
C GLY A 424 0.19 -24.84 33.06
N GLN A 425 1.03 -23.81 33.26
CA GLN A 425 0.62 -22.49 33.74
C GLN A 425 0.48 -21.44 32.62
N ARG A 426 0.49 -21.85 31.36
CA ARG A 426 0.38 -20.95 30.18
C ARG A 426 -1.06 -20.51 29.85
N GLY A 427 -1.91 -20.31 30.87
CA GLY A 427 -3.34 -20.04 30.68
C GLY A 427 -3.63 -18.84 29.77
N GLU A 428 -2.87 -17.76 29.94
CA GLU A 428 -3.09 -16.48 29.26
C GLU A 428 -2.25 -16.30 27.98
N TRP A 429 -1.37 -17.25 27.65
CA TRP A 429 -0.39 -17.11 26.56
C TRP A 429 -1.02 -16.99 25.16
N ASN A 430 -2.26 -17.43 24.98
CA ASN A 430 -2.97 -17.36 23.69
C ASN A 430 -3.85 -16.10 23.56
N ARG A 431 -3.88 -15.23 24.56
CA ARG A 431 -4.58 -13.94 24.49
C ARG A 431 -3.68 -12.88 23.84
N PRO A 432 -4.26 -11.82 23.24
CA PRO A 432 -3.50 -10.66 22.81
C PRO A 432 -2.60 -10.15 23.94
N ALA A 433 -1.34 -9.86 23.62
CA ALA A 433 -0.46 -9.22 24.58
C ALA A 433 -0.97 -7.80 24.86
N ASP A 434 -0.68 -7.29 26.06
CA ASP A 434 -1.09 -5.94 26.43
C ASP A 434 -0.53 -4.91 25.45
N GLN A 435 -1.29 -3.85 25.17
CA GLN A 435 -0.97 -2.86 24.13
C GLN A 435 0.45 -2.27 24.27
N ASP A 436 0.90 -2.15 25.52
CA ASP A 436 2.24 -1.69 25.85
C ASP A 436 3.32 -2.68 25.37
N TYR A 437 3.11 -3.97 25.58
CA TYR A 437 4.05 -5.06 25.26
C TYR A 437 3.99 -5.50 23.80
N ALA A 438 2.79 -5.46 23.22
CA ALA A 438 2.48 -6.07 21.95
C ALA A 438 3.03 -5.28 20.76
N LEU A 439 3.63 -5.98 19.81
CA LEU A 439 3.59 -5.58 18.41
C LEU A 439 2.15 -5.74 17.86
N PRO A 440 1.80 -5.11 16.72
CA PRO A 440 0.46 -5.25 16.15
C PRO A 440 0.05 -6.72 16.03
N THR A 441 -1.13 -7.06 16.56
CA THR A 441 -1.72 -8.41 16.58
C THR A 441 -0.96 -9.49 17.38
N GLU A 442 0.10 -9.12 18.09
CA GLU A 442 0.93 -10.06 18.84
C GLU A 442 0.21 -10.64 20.06
N ILE A 443 0.21 -11.96 20.20
CA ILE A 443 -0.25 -12.65 21.42
C ILE A 443 0.89 -12.86 22.42
N TRP A 444 0.56 -13.16 23.68
CA TRP A 444 1.57 -13.37 24.73
C TRP A 444 2.60 -14.45 24.40
N ARG A 445 2.20 -15.55 23.76
CA ARG A 445 3.11 -16.62 23.29
C ARG A 445 4.15 -16.07 22.31
N GLU A 446 3.71 -15.27 21.35
CA GLU A 446 4.58 -14.66 20.34
C GLU A 446 5.48 -13.60 20.96
N HIS A 447 4.94 -12.80 21.90
CA HIS A 447 5.73 -11.86 22.68
C HIS A 447 6.84 -12.57 23.46
N VAL A 448 6.54 -13.69 24.14
CA VAL A 448 7.54 -14.47 24.88
C VAL A 448 8.58 -15.07 23.94
N ALA A 449 8.18 -15.60 22.78
CA ALA A 449 9.13 -16.09 21.78
C ALA A 449 10.05 -14.97 21.25
N ARG A 450 9.48 -13.79 20.96
CA ARG A 450 10.24 -12.60 20.55
C ARG A 450 11.17 -12.13 21.65
N ARG A 451 10.71 -12.11 22.91
CA ARG A 451 11.50 -11.76 24.08
C ARG A 451 12.71 -12.67 24.22
N GLN A 452 12.48 -13.98 24.18
CA GLN A 452 13.54 -14.99 24.27
C GLN A 452 14.57 -14.76 23.16
N ARG A 453 14.13 -14.60 21.92
CA ARG A 453 15.01 -14.30 20.79
C ARG A 453 15.78 -12.99 20.98
N CYS A 454 15.13 -11.93 21.45
CA CYS A 454 15.78 -10.64 21.70
C CYS A 454 16.89 -10.75 22.75
N LEU A 455 16.64 -11.49 23.84
CA LEU A 455 17.63 -11.71 24.90
C LEU A 455 18.78 -12.60 24.43
N GLU A 456 18.50 -13.66 23.67
CA GLU A 456 19.54 -14.49 23.05
C GLU A 456 20.45 -13.67 22.13
N VAL A 457 19.88 -12.79 21.30
CA VAL A 457 20.68 -11.91 20.43
C VAL A 457 21.52 -10.95 21.28
N ARG A 458 20.94 -10.34 22.31
CA ARG A 458 21.66 -9.46 23.24
C ARG A 458 22.86 -10.17 23.87
N GLU A 459 22.65 -11.40 24.34
CA GLU A 459 23.67 -12.21 25.01
C GLU A 459 24.81 -12.57 24.04
N LYS A 460 24.48 -12.96 22.80
CA LYS A 460 25.47 -13.20 21.73
C LYS A 460 26.28 -11.95 21.38
N LEU A 461 25.64 -10.78 21.34
CA LEU A 461 26.32 -9.51 21.10
C LEU A 461 27.29 -9.18 22.23
N LEU A 462 26.88 -9.34 23.49
CA LEU A 462 27.71 -9.12 24.68
C LEU A 462 28.90 -10.09 24.77
N ALA A 463 28.65 -11.37 24.49
CA ALA A 463 29.69 -12.41 24.43
C ALA A 463 30.66 -12.21 23.26
N GLY A 464 30.28 -11.38 22.28
CA GLY A 464 31.08 -11.14 21.09
C GLY A 464 31.09 -12.33 20.14
N GLU A 465 29.99 -13.08 20.02
CA GLU A 465 29.90 -14.25 19.14
C GLU A 465 29.58 -13.89 17.69
N ILE A 466 29.16 -12.64 17.42
CA ILE A 466 28.74 -12.19 16.09
C ILE A 466 29.89 -11.43 15.42
N HIS A 467 30.40 -12.02 14.32
CA HIS A 467 31.50 -11.47 13.52
C HIS A 467 31.22 -11.42 12.01
N GLN A 468 29.98 -11.70 11.61
CA GLN A 468 29.51 -11.52 10.23
C GLN A 468 28.23 -10.69 10.23
N ILE A 469 28.10 -9.83 9.21
CA ILE A 469 26.94 -8.97 9.09
C ILE A 469 25.67 -9.76 8.76
N ASN A 470 25.80 -10.84 7.98
CA ASN A 470 24.69 -11.73 7.64
C ASN A 470 24.10 -12.39 8.89
N ASP A 471 24.96 -12.76 9.85
CA ASP A 471 24.52 -13.30 11.13
C ASP A 471 23.72 -12.25 11.89
N LEU A 472 24.22 -11.01 12.00
CA LEU A 472 23.53 -9.92 12.69
C LEU A 472 22.14 -9.64 12.08
N ILE A 473 22.04 -9.61 10.76
CA ILE A 473 20.76 -9.41 10.04
C ILE A 473 19.82 -10.58 10.32
N THR A 474 20.30 -11.83 10.21
CA THR A 474 19.52 -13.06 10.40
C THR A 474 19.01 -13.19 11.82
N TYR A 475 19.85 -12.87 12.81
CA TYR A 475 19.49 -12.90 14.22
C TYR A 475 18.42 -11.87 14.57
N ASN A 476 18.45 -10.70 13.91
CA ASN A 476 17.49 -9.62 14.08
C ASN A 476 16.16 -9.82 13.31
N HIS A 477 16.05 -10.82 12.44
CA HIS A 477 14.78 -11.12 11.76
C HIS A 477 13.81 -11.86 12.69
N ARG A 478 12.55 -11.45 12.65
CA ARG A 478 11.44 -12.10 13.36
C ARG A 478 11.00 -13.36 12.60
N PHE A 479 11.80 -14.43 12.63
CA PHE A 479 11.28 -15.74 12.24
C PHE A 479 10.48 -16.32 13.40
N SER A 480 9.20 -15.96 13.47
CA SER A 480 8.19 -16.73 14.19
C SER A 480 7.30 -17.38 13.14
N ARG A 481 7.58 -18.65 12.82
CA ARG A 481 6.56 -19.57 12.32
C ARG A 481 6.04 -20.39 13.49
#